data_AF-A0A2U0H2B2-F1
#
_entry.id   AF-A0A2U0H2B2-F1
#
_cell.length_a   1.000
_cell.length_b   1.000
_cell.length_c   1.000
_cell.angle_alpha   90.00
_cell.angle_beta   90.00
_cell.angle_gamma   90.00
#
_symmetry.space_group_name_H-M   'P 1'
#
loop_
_entity.id
_entity.type
_entity.pdbx_description
1 polymer ?
#
loop_
_entity_poly.entity_id
_entity_poly.type
_entity_poly.pdbx_seq_one_letter_code
_entity_poly.pdbx_strand_id
1 'polypeptide(L)'
;MSDVTVNPDEAAQRARQLIEAELNAKVDAVRDLVTATNDADEAERRWNDANAAHERAWQAALSAGWSEKDLRATGARGPGQKTRRPRVRTTPARSSADASTASTEE
;
A
#
# COMPACT_ATOMS: atom_id res chain seq x y z
N MET A 1 37.54 1.63 41.00
CA MET A 1 36.53 2.30 40.16
C MET A 1 37.29 3.19 39.22
N SER A 2 37.44 2.80 37.96
CA SER A 2 38.27 3.53 37.00
C SER A 2 37.45 4.69 36.45
N ASP A 3 37.83 5.90 36.84
CA ASP A 3 37.26 7.15 36.32
C ASP A 3 37.67 7.26 34.84
N VAL A 4 36.76 6.92 33.94
CA VAL A 4 36.96 7.08 32.50
C VAL A 4 36.89 8.57 32.22
N THR A 5 38.04 9.21 32.17
CA THR A 5 38.15 10.62 31.75
C THR A 5 37.81 10.68 30.26
N VAL A 6 36.55 10.98 29.95
CA VAL A 6 36.09 11.10 28.55
C VAL A 6 36.69 12.35 27.94
N ASN A 7 37.38 12.22 26.81
CA ASN A 7 37.94 13.35 26.08
C ASN A 7 36.80 14.23 25.53
N PRO A 8 36.73 15.52 25.90
CA PRO A 8 35.64 16.40 25.47
C PRO A 8 35.57 16.59 23.95
N ASP A 9 36.70 16.59 23.24
CA ASP A 9 36.74 16.74 21.78
C ASP A 9 36.14 15.52 21.07
N GLU A 10 36.43 14.31 21.56
CA GLU A 10 35.83 13.08 21.01
C GLU A 10 34.33 13.02 21.30
N ALA A 11 33.89 13.44 22.48
CA ALA A 11 32.47 13.53 22.82
C ALA A 11 31.74 14.54 21.91
N ALA A 12 32.34 15.71 21.67
CA ALA A 12 31.80 16.73 20.76
C ALA A 12 31.72 16.21 19.32
N GLN A 13 32.74 15.48 18.85
CA GLN A 13 32.73 14.88 17.51
C GLN A 13 31.63 13.84 17.36
N ARG A 14 31.44 12.95 18.34
CA ARG A 14 30.34 11.97 18.33
C ARG A 14 28.97 12.64 18.39
N ALA A 15 28.81 13.67 19.21
CA ALA A 15 27.56 14.44 19.26
C ALA A 15 27.23 15.05 17.90
N ARG A 16 28.22 15.61 17.19
CA ARG A 16 28.03 16.14 15.83
C ARG A 16 27.57 15.06 14.85
N GLN A 17 28.24 13.91 14.85
CA GLN A 17 27.87 12.79 13.98
C GLN A 17 26.45 12.29 14.21
N LEU A 18 26.01 12.23 15.48
CA LEU A 18 24.65 11.84 15.82
C LEU A 18 23.62 12.87 15.32
N ILE A 19 23.90 14.15 15.51
CA ILE A 19 23.03 15.24 15.03
C ILE A 19 22.96 15.23 13.50
N GLU A 20 24.08 15.05 12.81
CA GLU A 20 24.13 14.97 11.34
C GLU A 20 23.37 13.75 10.82
N ALA A 21 23.51 12.59 11.46
CA ALA A 21 22.76 11.39 11.11
C ALA A 21 21.25 11.59 11.30
N GLU A 22 20.84 12.19 12.42
CA GLU A 22 19.43 12.50 12.69
C GLU A 22 18.87 13.52 11.68
N LEU A 23 19.66 14.54 11.33
CA LEU A 23 19.28 15.52 10.31
C LEU A 23 19.09 14.85 8.94
N ASN A 24 20.03 13.99 8.53
CA ASN A 24 19.93 13.26 7.28
C ASN A 24 18.68 12.37 7.26
N ALA A 25 18.40 11.64 8.33
CA ALA A 25 17.20 10.82 8.44
C ALA A 25 15.91 11.64 8.31
N LYS A 26 15.87 12.84 8.91
CA LYS A 26 14.73 13.76 8.76
C LYS A 26 14.59 14.26 7.32
N VAL A 27 15.69 14.61 6.67
CA VAL A 27 15.69 15.08 5.27
C VAL A 27 15.21 13.97 4.33
N ASP A 28 15.69 12.73 4.52
CA ASP A 28 15.27 11.60 3.69
C ASP A 28 13.79 11.25 3.93
N ALA A 29 13.30 11.28 5.16
CA ALA A 29 11.88 11.10 5.44
C ALA A 29 11.00 12.16 4.73
N VAL A 30 11.47 13.41 4.63
CA VAL A 30 10.77 14.46 3.88
C VAL A 30 10.80 14.18 2.37
N ARG A 31 11.92 13.69 1.83
CA ARG A 31 12.01 13.29 0.41
C ARG A 31 11.06 12.16 0.09
N ASP A 32 10.99 11.15 0.94
CA ASP A 32 10.09 10.01 0.79
C ASP A 32 8.63 10.46 0.86
N LEU A 33 8.30 11.36 1.81
CA LEU A 33 6.97 11.93 1.92
C LEU A 33 6.55 12.66 0.64
N VAL A 34 7.41 13.55 0.12
CA VAL A 34 7.11 14.30 -1.11
C VAL A 34 6.98 13.36 -2.31
N THR A 35 7.82 12.33 -2.39
CA THR A 35 7.72 11.30 -3.43
C THR A 35 6.37 10.58 -3.35
N ALA A 36 6.00 10.12 -2.15
CA ALA A 36 4.72 9.45 -1.93
C ALA A 36 3.51 10.35 -2.22
N THR A 37 3.59 11.66 -1.90
CA THR A 37 2.55 12.64 -2.26
C THR A 37 2.42 12.78 -3.76
N ASN A 38 3.53 12.93 -4.49
CA ASN A 38 3.51 13.04 -5.95
C ASN A 38 2.93 11.78 -6.59
N ASP A 39 3.29 10.59 -6.10
CA ASP A 39 2.77 9.32 -6.59
C ASP A 39 1.25 9.21 -6.33
N ALA A 40 0.78 9.68 -5.16
CA ALA A 40 -0.64 9.71 -4.83
C ALA A 40 -1.42 10.66 -5.75
N ASP A 41 -0.90 11.87 -6.00
CA ASP A 41 -1.49 12.84 -6.91
C ASP A 41 -1.53 12.30 -8.36
N GLU A 42 -0.47 11.62 -8.79
CA GLU A 42 -0.40 11.02 -10.12
C GLU A 42 -1.39 9.85 -10.26
N ALA A 43 -1.53 9.02 -9.23
CA ALA A 43 -2.53 7.95 -9.18
C ALA A 43 -3.96 8.52 -9.23
N GLU A 44 -4.23 9.61 -8.52
CA GLU A 44 -5.53 10.28 -8.56
C GLU A 44 -5.81 10.87 -9.96
N ARG A 45 -4.83 11.52 -10.60
CA ARG A 45 -4.96 11.99 -11.99
C ARG A 45 -5.29 10.85 -12.95
N ARG A 46 -4.57 9.72 -12.86
CA ARG A 46 -4.83 8.54 -13.69
C ARG A 46 -6.20 7.94 -13.42
N TRP A 47 -6.64 7.91 -12.16
CA TRP A 47 -7.96 7.44 -11.80
C TRP A 47 -9.06 8.34 -12.38
N ASN A 48 -8.89 9.66 -12.29
CA ASN A 48 -9.82 10.63 -12.86
C ASN A 48 -9.91 10.53 -14.38
N ASP A 49 -8.76 10.41 -15.08
CA ASP A 49 -8.74 10.23 -16.53
C ASP A 49 -9.42 8.93 -16.96
N ALA A 50 -9.12 7.82 -16.28
CA ALA A 50 -9.76 6.53 -16.53
C ALA A 50 -11.29 6.60 -16.27
N ASN A 51 -11.72 7.28 -15.22
CA ASN A 51 -13.15 7.46 -14.93
C ASN A 51 -13.83 8.34 -16.00
N ALA A 52 -13.19 9.43 -16.43
CA ALA A 52 -13.69 10.27 -17.52
C ALA A 52 -13.78 9.50 -18.84
N ALA A 53 -12.78 8.68 -19.18
CA ALA A 53 -12.81 7.82 -20.35
C ALA A 53 -13.94 6.79 -20.28
N HIS A 54 -14.17 6.21 -19.11
CA HIS A 54 -15.27 5.28 -18.87
C HIS A 54 -16.64 5.95 -19.01
N GLU A 55 -16.82 7.14 -18.44
CA GLU A 55 -18.05 7.93 -18.61
C GLU A 55 -18.32 8.28 -20.07
N ARG A 56 -17.30 8.71 -20.83
CA ARG A 56 -17.43 8.97 -22.26
C ARG A 56 -17.84 7.71 -23.03
N ALA A 57 -17.23 6.56 -22.73
CA ALA A 57 -17.57 5.29 -23.36
C ALA A 57 -19.03 4.87 -23.04
N TRP A 58 -19.46 5.07 -21.79
CA TRP A 58 -20.83 4.80 -21.37
C TRP A 58 -21.84 5.69 -22.11
N GLN A 59 -21.57 7.01 -22.19
CA GLN A 59 -22.43 7.94 -22.91
C GLN A 59 -22.46 7.66 -24.42
N ALA A 60 -21.32 7.26 -25.01
CA ALA A 60 -21.27 6.86 -26.41
C ALA A 60 -22.13 5.61 -26.67
N ALA A 61 -22.15 4.65 -25.74
CA ALA A 61 -23.00 3.47 -25.84
C ALA A 61 -24.50 3.83 -25.74
N LEU A 62 -24.87 4.72 -24.80
CA LEU A 62 -26.24 5.23 -24.72
C LEU A 62 -26.64 5.99 -26.01
N SER A 63 -25.74 6.80 -26.56
CA SER A 63 -25.95 7.53 -27.81
C SER A 63 -26.07 6.61 -29.02
N ALA A 64 -25.42 5.44 -28.98
CA ALA A 64 -25.56 4.37 -29.97
C ALA A 64 -26.88 3.59 -29.84
N GLY A 65 -27.78 4.00 -28.94
CA GLY A 65 -29.11 3.41 -28.78
C GLY A 65 -29.17 2.26 -27.78
N TRP A 66 -28.09 1.97 -27.05
CA TRP A 66 -28.14 0.98 -25.99
C TRP A 66 -28.89 1.52 -24.78
N SER A 67 -29.77 0.71 -24.20
CA SER A 67 -30.34 1.03 -22.90
C SER A 67 -29.34 0.70 -21.79
N GLU A 68 -29.40 1.44 -20.68
CA GLU A 68 -28.58 1.14 -19.49
C GLU A 68 -28.82 -0.30 -18.96
N LYS A 69 -30.03 -0.83 -19.13
CA LYS A 69 -30.37 -2.22 -18.77
C LYS A 69 -29.61 -3.22 -19.64
N ASP A 70 -29.54 -2.98 -20.95
CA ASP A 70 -28.85 -3.89 -21.88
C ASP A 70 -27.34 -3.83 -21.68
N LEU A 71 -26.77 -2.63 -21.48
CA LEU A 71 -25.36 -2.47 -21.14
C LEU A 71 -25.01 -3.22 -19.85
N ARG A 72 -25.85 -3.10 -18.80
CA ARG A 72 -25.64 -3.89 -17.57
C ARG A 72 -25.83 -5.38 -17.78
N ALA A 73 -26.76 -5.80 -18.65
CA ALA A 73 -26.95 -7.21 -18.99
C ALA A 73 -25.73 -7.81 -19.71
N THR A 74 -24.98 -7.01 -20.49
CA THR A 74 -23.69 -7.43 -21.08
C THR A 74 -22.57 -7.57 -20.04
N GLY A 75 -22.80 -7.13 -18.80
CA GLY A 75 -21.79 -7.09 -17.74
C GLY A 75 -21.00 -5.78 -17.68
N ALA A 76 -21.22 -4.85 -18.61
CA ALA A 76 -20.68 -3.50 -18.51
C ALA A 76 -21.30 -2.79 -17.30
N ARG A 77 -20.44 -2.24 -16.43
CA ARG A 77 -20.89 -1.53 -15.23
C ARG A 77 -20.96 -0.05 -15.50
N GLY A 78 -21.99 0.61 -14.96
CA GLY A 78 -22.08 2.05 -15.03
C GLY A 78 -20.93 2.73 -14.26
N PRO A 79 -20.55 3.96 -14.65
CA PRO A 79 -19.56 4.76 -13.91
C PRO A 79 -20.00 4.91 -12.44
N GLY A 80 -19.03 4.81 -11.51
CA GLY A 80 -19.30 4.88 -10.06
C GLY A 80 -19.79 3.59 -9.40
N GLN A 81 -20.10 2.52 -10.15
CA GLN A 81 -20.44 1.22 -9.55
C GLN A 81 -19.17 0.50 -9.06
N LYS A 82 -18.86 0.69 -7.77
CA LYS A 82 -17.75 -0.02 -7.11
C LYS A 82 -17.92 -1.54 -7.30
N THR A 83 -16.85 -2.21 -7.73
CA THR A 83 -16.85 -3.67 -7.79
C THR A 83 -17.12 -4.21 -6.39
N ARG A 84 -18.26 -4.89 -6.19
CA ARG A 84 -18.45 -5.65 -4.95
C ARG A 84 -17.38 -6.73 -4.96
N ARG A 85 -16.34 -6.54 -4.14
CA ARG A 85 -15.30 -7.55 -3.93
C ARG A 85 -16.01 -8.88 -3.64
N PRO A 86 -15.71 -9.96 -4.38
CA PRO A 86 -16.27 -11.26 -4.05
C PRO A 86 -15.82 -11.59 -2.62
N ARG A 87 -16.79 -11.85 -1.75
CA ARG A 87 -16.56 -12.22 -0.36
C ARG A 87 -15.92 -13.60 -0.37
N VAL A 88 -14.59 -13.66 -0.28
CA VAL A 88 -13.85 -14.91 -0.11
C VAL A 88 -14.33 -15.53 1.20
N ARG A 89 -15.02 -16.67 1.09
CA ARG A 89 -15.49 -17.43 2.24
C ARG A 89 -14.31 -18.24 2.74
N THR A 90 -13.56 -17.69 3.69
CA THR A 90 -12.45 -18.41 4.33
C THR A 90 -13.04 -19.62 5.08
N THR A 91 -12.86 -20.81 4.53
CA THR A 91 -13.06 -22.06 5.26
C THR A 91 -11.95 -22.17 6.30
N PRO A 92 -12.25 -22.32 7.60
CA PRO A 92 -11.23 -22.54 8.61
C PRO A 92 -10.56 -23.90 8.33
N ALA A 93 -9.25 -23.88 8.06
CA ALA A 93 -8.44 -25.08 8.04
C ALA A 93 -8.44 -25.67 9.47
N ARG A 94 -8.95 -26.89 9.58
CA ARG A 94 -8.90 -27.69 10.80
C ARG A 94 -7.43 -28.07 11.03
N SER A 95 -6.77 -27.42 11.98
CA SER A 95 -5.46 -27.88 12.48
C SER A 95 -5.65 -29.24 13.13
N SER A 96 -5.38 -30.30 12.37
CA SER A 96 -5.06 -31.61 12.91
C SER A 96 -3.66 -31.53 13.50
N ALA A 97 -3.57 -31.27 14.80
CA ALA A 97 -2.39 -31.65 15.58
C ALA A 97 -2.45 -33.17 15.72
N ASP A 98 -1.90 -33.87 14.72
CA ASP A 98 -1.68 -35.31 14.79
C ASP A 98 -0.44 -35.57 15.63
N ALA A 99 -0.68 -36.21 16.76
CA ALA A 99 0.33 -36.79 17.62
C ALA A 99 0.85 -38.06 16.94
N SER A 100 2.15 -38.19 16.73
CA SER A 100 2.90 -39.45 16.81
C SER A 100 4.36 -39.28 16.37
N THR A 101 5.27 -39.23 17.35
CA THR A 101 6.52 -40.01 17.28
C THR A 101 6.78 -40.53 18.68
N ALA A 102 6.23 -41.71 18.93
CA ALA A 102 6.64 -42.60 19.99
C ALA A 102 7.94 -43.30 19.57
N SER A 103 8.84 -43.46 20.55
CA SER A 103 9.80 -44.56 20.73
C SER A 103 10.94 -44.74 19.71
N THR A 104 12.17 -44.91 20.22
CA THR A 104 12.93 -46.18 20.12
C THR A 104 14.43 -45.99 20.42
N GLU A 105 14.95 -46.79 21.37
CA GLU A 105 16.35 -47.25 21.60
C GLU A 105 17.44 -46.20 21.92
N GLU A 106 18.43 -46.37 22.80
CA GLU A 106 18.97 -47.46 23.65
C GLU A 106 19.76 -46.78 24.79
#